data_AF-A0A9E8TL46-F1
#
_entry.id   AF-A0A9E8TL46-F1
#
_cell.length_a   1.000
_cell.length_b   1.000
_cell.length_c   1.000
_cell.angle_alpha   90.00
_cell.angle_beta   90.00
_cell.angle_gamma   90.00
#
_symmetry.space_group_name_H-M   'P 1'
#
loop_
_entity.id
_entity.type
_entity.pdbx_description
1 polymer ?
#
loop_
_entity_poly.entity_id
_entity_poly.type
_entity_poly.pdbx_seq_one_letter_code
_entity_poly.pdbx_strand_id
1 'polypeptide(L)'
;MSTFTESEHPRVANGTFTDKEQTAPELSLTSEPEKSHLEAIYDIYIADGGYGPQVARQLAEQHLNDADEAGVPRQYLVDYLDTFGNNRAWSVPNARDLHAAGWTPAEAKALIDYDGNSNLARSWHSGHFERLIEANLHPERIDALVTAGVPKRYDALVALGHLEPDEAAAWVVAARANKDLVRLAGGNWEGLGQLVRSGISREDAARYAGTGIDLETVISHRDRITPEEAAAFSAASGHKPDVVSRYLRHNADTPREDNLDAATAKAYGTRLHPSEVLELVNAGVSGKVARSIIAADQDLGPKTIIRLTKAGVTSGKEFKQWRELTKPRMGSAVGSGRASDINPYSQRNSSYVERVIGGKESGVALETAEHYVAAKLYDPEHWKALNTAGITDITDWAEVTRENHRTNDADLYGHPGGREDLVVHGFAAFKNAGGTPDELRRIQRVGVPIGIAHTFIGVDNLWDAAEKHRTAVLAAESDRVTRWGGTPSPWHWTAADVA
;
A
#
# COMPACT_ATOMS: atom_id res chain seq x y z
N MET A 1 108.58 -43.34 -45.41
CA MET A 1 109.73 -42.49 -45.76
C MET A 1 109.89 -42.51 -47.28
N SER A 2 109.37 -41.48 -47.95
CA SER A 2 109.67 -41.12 -49.34
C SER A 2 109.13 -39.70 -49.59
N THR A 3 110.08 -38.77 -49.62
CA THR A 3 110.25 -37.58 -50.47
C THR A 3 109.07 -36.92 -51.21
N PHE A 4 108.90 -35.61 -50.94
CA PHE A 4 108.83 -34.45 -51.86
C PHE A 4 108.35 -34.68 -53.31
N THR A 5 107.32 -33.93 -53.74
CA THR A 5 107.48 -32.65 -54.48
C THR A 5 106.16 -31.90 -54.67
N GLU A 6 106.33 -30.59 -54.65
CA GLU A 6 105.50 -29.41 -54.92
C GLU A 6 104.94 -29.37 -56.36
N SER A 7 103.70 -28.88 -56.56
CA SER A 7 103.36 -27.85 -57.56
C SER A 7 101.87 -27.54 -57.56
N GLU A 8 101.55 -26.30 -57.23
CA GLU A 8 100.22 -25.68 -57.34
C GLU A 8 99.86 -25.27 -58.77
N HIS A 9 98.55 -25.13 -58.98
CA HIS A 9 97.77 -24.61 -60.12
C HIS A 9 97.10 -25.62 -61.06
N PRO A 10 95.76 -25.53 -61.14
CA PRO A 10 95.06 -25.68 -62.42
C PRO A 10 94.39 -24.37 -62.85
N ARG A 11 94.60 -24.08 -64.14
CA ARG A 11 93.91 -23.10 -64.95
C ARG A 11 92.45 -23.50 -65.20
N VAL A 12 91.58 -22.51 -65.06
CA VAL A 12 90.47 -22.12 -65.96
C VAL A 12 89.72 -23.26 -66.65
N ALA A 13 88.54 -23.59 -66.11
CA ALA A 13 87.48 -24.29 -66.83
C ALA A 13 86.51 -23.25 -67.43
N ASN A 14 86.40 -23.26 -68.76
CA ASN A 14 85.28 -22.66 -69.50
C ASN A 14 84.01 -23.48 -69.22
N GLY A 15 82.95 -22.82 -68.74
CA GLY A 15 81.65 -23.45 -68.50
C GLY A 15 80.52 -22.45 -68.69
N THR A 16 79.96 -22.45 -69.90
CA THR A 16 78.54 -22.26 -70.25
C THR A 16 77.72 -21.21 -69.48
N PHE A 17 77.41 -20.12 -70.20
CA PHE A 17 76.22 -19.29 -70.01
C PHE A 17 74.96 -20.17 -70.09
N THR A 18 74.19 -20.19 -69.00
CA THR A 18 72.77 -20.54 -69.01
C THR A 18 72.04 -19.39 -68.36
N ASP A 19 71.20 -18.70 -69.14
CA ASP A 19 70.19 -17.77 -68.65
C ASP A 19 69.31 -18.48 -67.61
N LYS A 20 69.59 -18.22 -66.34
CA LYS A 20 68.61 -18.34 -65.28
C LYS A 20 68.07 -16.94 -65.07
N GLU A 21 66.82 -16.74 -65.47
CA GLU A 21 66.00 -15.65 -64.95
C GLU A 21 66.19 -15.61 -63.43
N GLN A 22 66.84 -14.55 -62.96
CA GLN A 22 66.82 -14.20 -61.56
C GLN A 22 65.37 -13.84 -61.23
N THR A 23 64.65 -14.75 -60.58
CA THR A 23 63.55 -14.38 -59.71
C THR A 23 64.12 -13.38 -58.71
N ALA A 24 63.76 -12.10 -58.92
CA ALA A 24 64.01 -11.04 -57.97
C ALA A 24 63.46 -11.48 -56.60
N PRO A 25 64.17 -11.20 -55.50
CA PRO A 25 63.55 -11.32 -54.19
C PRO A 25 62.31 -10.43 -54.20
N GLU A 26 61.16 -10.98 -53.81
CA GLU A 26 60.00 -10.20 -53.42
C GLU A 26 60.47 -9.21 -52.36
N LEU A 27 60.74 -7.98 -52.79
CA LEU A 27 60.78 -6.81 -51.94
C LEU A 27 59.39 -6.70 -51.34
N SER A 28 59.24 -7.25 -50.13
CA SER A 28 58.12 -6.96 -49.25
C SER A 28 57.99 -5.45 -49.21
N LEU A 29 56.92 -4.96 -49.85
CA LEU A 29 56.50 -3.58 -49.84
C LEU A 29 56.49 -3.11 -48.38
N THR A 30 57.37 -2.14 -48.11
CA THR A 30 57.18 -1.04 -47.16
C THR A 30 55.95 -1.19 -46.27
N SER A 31 56.13 -1.66 -45.04
CA SER A 31 55.22 -1.27 -43.96
C SER A 31 55.34 0.25 -43.84
N GLU A 32 54.27 0.98 -44.16
CA GLU A 32 54.19 2.40 -43.85
C GLU A 32 54.60 2.60 -42.37
N PRO A 33 55.35 3.67 -42.02
CA PRO A 33 55.63 3.95 -40.62
C PRO A 33 54.29 4.03 -39.89
N GLU A 34 54.10 3.17 -38.87
CA GLU A 34 52.88 3.17 -38.07
C GLU A 34 52.57 4.60 -37.63
N LYS A 35 51.45 5.14 -38.10
CA LYS A 35 51.00 6.47 -37.69
C LYS A 35 50.90 6.48 -36.16
N SER A 36 51.43 7.51 -35.53
CA SER A 36 51.21 7.69 -34.09
C SER A 36 49.71 7.75 -33.80
N HIS A 37 49.24 7.18 -32.68
CA HIS A 37 47.82 7.20 -32.32
C HIS A 37 47.24 8.63 -32.29
N LEU A 38 48.06 9.63 -31.98
CA LEU A 38 47.68 11.05 -32.04
C LEU A 38 47.32 11.50 -33.46
N GLU A 39 48.17 11.19 -34.43
CA GLU A 39 47.96 11.55 -35.84
C GLU A 39 46.79 10.76 -36.45
N ALA A 40 46.57 9.51 -36.03
CA ALA A 40 45.40 8.73 -36.44
C ALA A 40 44.08 9.35 -35.95
N ILE A 41 44.01 9.75 -34.67
CA ILE A 41 42.82 10.43 -34.11
C ILE A 41 42.62 11.81 -34.74
N TYR A 42 43.71 12.55 -34.96
CA TYR A 42 43.67 13.82 -35.66
C TYR A 42 43.08 13.69 -37.08
N ASP A 43 43.54 12.71 -37.85
CA ASP A 43 43.05 12.45 -39.20
C ASP A 43 41.53 12.16 -39.21
N ILE A 44 41.02 11.41 -38.22
CA ILE A 44 39.58 11.14 -38.05
C ILE A 44 38.80 12.45 -37.86
N TYR A 45 39.27 13.36 -36.99
CA TYR A 45 38.64 14.66 -36.75
C TYR A 45 38.64 15.58 -37.98
N ILE A 46 39.73 15.55 -38.75
CA ILE A 46 39.84 16.32 -39.99
C ILE A 46 38.89 15.75 -41.06
N ALA A 47 38.80 14.42 -41.18
CA ALA A 47 37.94 13.75 -42.14
C ALA A 47 36.44 13.98 -41.85
N ASP A 48 36.05 14.08 -40.58
CA ASP A 48 34.67 14.41 -40.15
C ASP A 48 34.25 15.84 -40.55
N GLY A 49 35.21 16.73 -40.85
CA GLY A 49 34.97 18.07 -41.38
C GLY A 49 34.41 19.10 -40.39
N GLY A 50 34.20 18.72 -39.13
CA GLY A 50 33.62 19.56 -38.08
C GLY A 50 34.63 20.45 -37.32
N TYR A 51 35.94 20.24 -37.48
CA TYR A 51 36.97 20.88 -36.66
C TYR A 51 38.12 21.46 -37.49
N GLY A 52 38.62 22.64 -37.09
CA GLY A 52 39.86 23.19 -37.64
C GLY A 52 41.09 22.45 -37.12
N PRO A 53 42.24 22.49 -37.83
CA PRO A 53 43.44 21.71 -37.49
C PRO A 53 43.92 21.83 -36.04
N GLN A 54 43.93 23.04 -35.48
CA GLN A 54 44.36 23.26 -34.10
C GLN A 54 43.42 22.60 -33.08
N VAL A 55 42.10 22.68 -33.33
CA VAL A 55 41.07 22.11 -32.44
C VAL A 55 41.07 20.58 -32.55
N ALA A 56 41.18 20.03 -33.76
CA ALA A 56 41.29 18.60 -34.00
C ALA A 56 42.49 17.99 -33.25
N ARG A 57 43.65 18.67 -33.28
CA ARG A 57 44.85 18.22 -32.55
C ARG A 57 44.68 18.27 -31.04
N GLN A 58 44.10 19.35 -30.52
CA GLN A 58 43.82 19.47 -29.08
C GLN A 58 42.84 18.40 -28.59
N LEU A 59 41.79 18.10 -29.35
CA LEU A 59 40.85 17.03 -29.02
C LEU A 59 41.51 15.65 -29.08
N ALA A 60 42.37 15.39 -30.07
CA ALA A 60 43.13 14.15 -30.16
C ALA A 60 44.05 13.94 -28.93
N GLU A 61 44.74 14.99 -28.49
CA GLU A 61 45.56 14.96 -27.26
C GLU A 61 44.69 14.72 -26.02
N GLN A 62 43.54 15.40 -25.92
CA GLN A 62 42.62 15.23 -24.81
C GLN A 62 42.08 13.79 -24.74
N HIS A 63 41.62 13.22 -25.84
CA HIS A 63 41.08 11.86 -25.87
C HIS A 63 42.12 10.80 -25.51
N LEU A 64 43.38 10.97 -25.94
CA LEU A 64 44.47 10.08 -25.52
C LEU A 64 44.74 10.16 -24.02
N ASN A 65 44.75 11.36 -23.45
CA ASN A 65 44.90 11.54 -22.00
C ASN A 65 43.72 10.90 -21.24
N ASP A 66 42.49 11.14 -21.70
CA ASP A 66 41.27 10.55 -21.09
C ASP A 66 41.29 9.02 -21.17
N ALA A 67 41.77 8.44 -22.28
CA ALA A 67 41.92 7.00 -22.43
C ALA A 67 43.01 6.42 -21.52
N ASP A 68 44.16 7.08 -21.40
CA ASP A 68 45.22 6.69 -20.48
C ASP A 68 44.73 6.73 -19.02
N GLU A 69 44.00 7.78 -18.63
CA GLU A 69 43.39 7.91 -17.29
C GLU A 69 42.33 6.83 -17.03
N ALA A 70 41.56 6.45 -18.05
CA ALA A 70 40.54 5.41 -17.97
C ALA A 70 41.08 3.98 -18.12
N GLY A 71 42.37 3.80 -18.44
CA GLY A 71 42.98 2.51 -18.71
C GLY A 71 42.51 1.85 -20.02
N VAL A 72 42.06 2.64 -21.00
CA VAL A 72 41.64 2.17 -22.32
C VAL A 72 42.86 2.13 -23.25
N PRO A 73 43.16 1.00 -23.91
CA PRO A 73 44.25 0.92 -24.87
C PRO A 73 44.10 1.97 -25.98
N ARG A 74 45.17 2.71 -26.27
CA ARG A 74 45.13 3.78 -27.30
C ARG A 74 44.70 3.29 -28.68
N GLN A 75 45.09 2.06 -29.06
CA GLN A 75 44.63 1.45 -30.31
C GLN A 75 43.11 1.23 -30.30
N TYR A 76 42.56 0.78 -29.17
CA TYR A 76 41.11 0.60 -29.02
C TYR A 76 40.35 1.93 -29.17
N LEU A 77 40.89 3.02 -28.63
CA LEU A 77 40.33 4.36 -28.81
C LEU A 77 40.36 4.80 -30.28
N VAL A 78 41.45 4.53 -31.01
CA VAL A 78 41.53 4.80 -32.45
C VAL A 78 40.44 4.03 -33.20
N ASP A 79 40.32 2.73 -32.95
CA ASP A 79 39.32 1.89 -33.59
C ASP A 79 37.89 2.35 -33.25
N TYR A 80 37.66 2.80 -32.01
CA TYR A 80 36.38 3.36 -31.56
C TYR A 80 36.03 4.64 -32.31
N LEU A 81 36.96 5.60 -32.39
CA LEU A 81 36.72 6.87 -33.06
C LEU A 81 36.63 6.71 -34.58
N ASP A 82 37.35 5.78 -35.19
CA ASP A 82 37.23 5.46 -36.61
C ASP A 82 35.84 4.88 -36.92
N THR A 83 35.34 4.03 -36.03
CA THR A 83 34.06 3.34 -36.20
C THR A 83 32.83 4.25 -35.98
N PHE A 84 32.87 5.08 -34.93
CA PHE A 84 31.71 5.88 -34.49
C PHE A 84 31.86 7.38 -34.75
N GLY A 85 33.04 7.83 -35.18
CA GLY A 85 33.40 9.24 -35.25
C GLY A 85 33.39 9.90 -33.86
N ASN A 86 33.36 11.24 -33.87
CA ASN A 86 33.13 12.01 -32.64
C ASN A 86 31.63 12.16 -32.31
N ASN A 87 30.75 11.58 -33.13
CA ASN A 87 29.34 11.89 -33.09
C ASN A 87 28.62 10.98 -32.09
N ARG A 88 28.27 11.53 -30.92
CA ARG A 88 27.46 10.86 -29.88
C ARG A 88 26.01 10.55 -30.31
N ALA A 89 25.68 10.73 -31.60
CA ALA A 89 24.33 10.57 -32.14
C ALA A 89 23.72 9.16 -31.96
N TRP A 90 24.54 8.14 -31.67
CA TRP A 90 24.12 6.74 -31.69
C TRP A 90 23.78 6.13 -30.31
N SER A 91 23.84 6.91 -29.21
CA SER A 91 23.67 6.38 -27.84
C SER A 91 24.55 5.16 -27.53
N VAL A 92 25.71 5.07 -28.19
CA VAL A 92 26.73 4.03 -27.94
C VAL A 92 27.50 4.45 -26.68
N PRO A 93 27.70 3.53 -25.71
CA PRO A 93 28.60 3.72 -24.58
C PRO A 93 29.96 4.22 -25.06
N ASN A 94 30.56 5.09 -24.26
CA ASN A 94 31.88 5.61 -24.59
C ASN A 94 32.92 4.47 -24.65
N ALA A 95 34.09 4.75 -25.25
CA ALA A 95 35.16 3.77 -25.44
C ALA A 95 35.58 3.07 -24.13
N ARG A 96 35.53 3.77 -22.99
CA ARG A 96 35.84 3.19 -21.68
C ARG A 96 34.83 2.14 -21.27
N ASP A 97 33.54 2.45 -21.32
CA ASP A 97 32.49 1.52 -20.89
C ASP A 97 32.40 0.31 -21.83
N LEU A 98 32.57 0.53 -23.13
CA LEU A 98 32.59 -0.54 -24.12
C LEU A 98 33.81 -1.47 -23.94
N HIS A 99 35.00 -0.91 -23.72
CA HIS A 99 36.20 -1.68 -23.42
C HIS A 99 36.09 -2.43 -22.10
N ALA A 100 35.55 -1.79 -21.04
CA ALA A 100 35.34 -2.42 -19.74
C ALA A 100 34.38 -3.60 -19.81
N ALA A 101 33.41 -3.57 -20.73
CA ALA A 101 32.52 -4.69 -21.00
C ALA A 101 33.15 -5.80 -21.88
N GLY A 102 34.37 -5.60 -22.39
CA GLY A 102 35.07 -6.57 -23.24
C GLY A 102 34.63 -6.57 -24.71
N TRP A 103 33.90 -5.56 -25.16
CA TRP A 103 33.41 -5.45 -26.52
C TRP A 103 34.41 -4.72 -27.41
N THR A 104 34.53 -5.10 -28.67
CA THR A 104 35.25 -4.31 -29.68
C THR A 104 34.35 -3.27 -30.35
N PRO A 105 34.90 -2.16 -30.87
CA PRO A 105 34.14 -1.20 -31.65
C PRO A 105 33.44 -1.83 -32.86
N ALA A 106 34.10 -2.79 -33.52
CA ALA A 106 33.54 -3.52 -34.66
C ALA A 106 32.31 -4.36 -34.28
N GLU A 107 32.33 -5.06 -33.14
CA GLU A 107 31.17 -5.81 -32.64
C GLU A 107 30.01 -4.89 -32.26
N ALA A 108 30.31 -3.78 -31.59
CA ALA A 108 29.32 -2.77 -31.27
C ALA A 108 28.67 -2.19 -32.53
N LYS A 109 29.47 -1.90 -33.56
CA LYS A 109 28.99 -1.43 -34.87
C LYS A 109 28.18 -2.49 -35.60
N ALA A 110 28.63 -3.74 -35.56
CA ALA A 110 27.90 -4.86 -36.13
C ALA A 110 26.52 -5.01 -35.46
N LEU A 111 26.42 -4.84 -34.14
CA LEU A 111 25.14 -4.87 -33.42
C LEU A 111 24.21 -3.71 -33.82
N ILE A 112 24.75 -2.50 -34.04
CA ILE A 112 23.99 -1.35 -34.57
C ILE A 112 23.52 -1.63 -36.00
N ASP A 113 24.40 -2.15 -36.85
CA ASP A 113 24.14 -2.42 -38.27
C ASP A 113 23.22 -3.60 -38.49
N TYR A 114 23.25 -4.59 -37.58
CA TYR A 114 22.37 -5.76 -37.54
C TYR A 114 20.87 -5.38 -37.58
N ASP A 115 20.56 -4.11 -37.33
CA ASP A 115 19.23 -3.56 -37.22
C ASP A 115 18.85 -2.51 -38.29
N GLY A 116 19.72 -2.22 -39.27
CA GLY A 116 19.52 -1.18 -40.30
C GLY A 116 18.28 -1.32 -41.20
N ASN A 117 17.39 -2.29 -40.94
CA ASN A 117 16.15 -2.53 -41.70
C ASN A 117 14.94 -2.94 -40.84
N SER A 118 15.00 -2.88 -39.50
CA SER A 118 13.90 -3.34 -38.63
C SER A 118 13.38 -2.24 -37.68
N ASN A 119 12.13 -2.38 -37.22
CA ASN A 119 11.46 -1.44 -36.31
C ASN A 119 12.19 -1.21 -34.98
N LEU A 120 13.22 -2.01 -34.66
CA LEU A 120 14.05 -1.80 -33.48
C LEU A 120 14.83 -0.48 -33.60
N ALA A 121 15.45 -0.14 -34.73
CA ALA A 121 16.31 1.05 -34.88
C ALA A 121 15.60 2.40 -34.64
N ARG A 122 14.27 2.46 -34.86
CA ARG A 122 13.45 3.64 -34.51
C ARG A 122 13.14 3.76 -33.01
N SER A 123 13.37 2.70 -32.25
CA SER A 123 13.03 2.53 -30.83
C SER A 123 14.24 2.28 -29.93
N TRP A 124 15.47 2.47 -30.44
CA TRP A 124 16.67 2.58 -29.59
C TRP A 124 16.58 3.91 -28.83
N HIS A 125 15.71 3.92 -27.83
CA HIS A 125 15.82 4.88 -26.74
C HIS A 125 17.15 4.61 -26.05
N SER A 126 17.82 5.67 -25.64
CA SER A 126 19.03 5.62 -24.82
C SER A 126 18.86 4.57 -23.70
N GLY A 127 19.72 3.54 -23.69
CA GLY A 127 19.72 2.48 -22.67
C GLY A 127 19.44 1.05 -23.15
N HIS A 128 18.90 0.81 -24.36
CA HIS A 128 18.70 -0.58 -24.84
C HIS A 128 20.01 -1.27 -25.22
N PHE A 129 20.92 -0.55 -25.87
CA PHE A 129 22.24 -1.07 -26.25
C PHE A 129 23.10 -1.36 -25.02
N GLU A 130 23.09 -0.45 -24.04
CA GLU A 130 23.72 -0.65 -22.73
C GLU A 130 23.23 -1.95 -22.07
N ARG A 131 21.90 -2.20 -22.04
CA ARG A 131 21.35 -3.44 -21.47
C ARG A 131 21.75 -4.72 -22.21
N LEU A 132 21.96 -4.66 -23.53
CA LEU A 132 22.46 -5.81 -24.30
C LEU A 132 23.93 -6.09 -23.97
N ILE A 133 24.74 -5.04 -23.80
CA ILE A 133 26.12 -5.14 -23.35
C ILE A 133 26.20 -5.66 -21.92
N GLU A 134 25.39 -5.12 -21.00
CA GLU A 134 25.30 -5.60 -19.61
C GLU A 134 24.88 -7.07 -19.53
N ALA A 135 24.04 -7.53 -20.47
CA ALA A 135 23.67 -8.93 -20.62
C ALA A 135 24.71 -9.79 -21.35
N ASN A 136 25.83 -9.20 -21.77
CA ASN A 136 26.93 -9.83 -22.52
C ASN A 136 26.48 -10.50 -23.83
N LEU A 137 25.58 -9.85 -24.57
CA LEU A 137 24.95 -10.42 -25.77
C LEU A 137 25.63 -9.97 -27.06
N HIS A 138 26.74 -10.62 -27.40
CA HIS A 138 27.46 -10.40 -28.67
C HIS A 138 26.58 -10.73 -29.90
N PRO A 139 26.84 -10.15 -31.08
CA PRO A 139 26.05 -10.38 -32.30
C PRO A 139 25.83 -11.86 -32.63
N GLU A 140 26.88 -12.68 -32.53
CA GLU A 140 26.83 -14.13 -32.73
C GLU A 140 25.87 -14.86 -31.77
N ARG A 141 25.81 -14.43 -30.50
CA ARG A 141 24.86 -14.98 -29.52
C ARG A 141 23.44 -14.55 -29.85
N ILE A 142 23.24 -13.30 -30.24
CA ILE A 142 21.94 -12.80 -30.68
C ILE A 142 21.45 -13.61 -31.89
N ASP A 143 22.33 -13.85 -32.87
CA ASP A 143 22.02 -14.68 -34.04
C ASP A 143 21.65 -16.11 -33.67
N ALA A 144 22.38 -16.73 -32.75
CA ALA A 144 22.07 -18.06 -32.25
C ALA A 144 20.68 -18.11 -31.59
N LEU A 145 20.36 -17.13 -30.73
CA LEU A 145 19.07 -17.03 -30.05
C LEU A 145 17.91 -16.78 -31.03
N VAL A 146 18.08 -15.86 -31.98
CA VAL A 146 17.07 -15.55 -33.00
C VAL A 146 16.84 -16.75 -33.91
N THR A 147 17.90 -17.45 -34.32
CA THR A 147 17.81 -18.69 -35.10
C THR A 147 17.08 -19.79 -34.34
N ALA A 148 17.30 -19.90 -33.03
CA ALA A 148 16.58 -20.82 -32.17
C ALA A 148 15.09 -20.42 -31.95
N GLY A 149 14.69 -19.21 -32.35
CA GLY A 149 13.30 -18.76 -32.35
C GLY A 149 12.96 -17.72 -31.28
N VAL A 150 13.95 -17.20 -30.56
CA VAL A 150 13.77 -16.03 -29.70
C VAL A 150 13.38 -14.83 -30.56
N PRO A 151 12.31 -14.08 -30.23
CA PRO A 151 11.94 -12.91 -30.99
C PRO A 151 13.11 -11.92 -31.06
N LYS A 152 13.40 -11.40 -32.26
CA LYS A 152 14.33 -10.29 -32.46
C LYS A 152 13.76 -9.00 -31.86
N ARG A 153 13.77 -8.93 -30.53
CA ARG A 153 13.32 -7.83 -29.67
C ARG A 153 14.28 -7.71 -28.50
N TYR A 154 14.71 -6.50 -28.16
CA TYR A 154 15.72 -6.31 -27.11
C TYR A 154 15.29 -6.89 -25.75
N ASP A 155 14.03 -6.72 -25.37
CA ASP A 155 13.51 -7.17 -24.08
C ASP A 155 13.49 -8.70 -23.97
N ALA A 156 13.16 -9.41 -25.05
CA ALA A 156 13.26 -10.86 -25.13
C ALA A 156 14.71 -11.36 -25.08
N LEU A 157 15.60 -10.70 -25.84
CA LEU A 157 17.01 -11.03 -25.90
C LEU A 157 17.69 -10.84 -24.53
N VAL A 158 17.46 -9.71 -23.86
CA VAL A 158 18.00 -9.46 -22.51
C VAL A 158 17.42 -10.45 -21.49
N ALA A 159 16.12 -10.74 -21.58
CA ALA A 159 15.46 -11.65 -20.62
C ALA A 159 16.01 -13.09 -20.69
N LEU A 160 16.26 -13.60 -21.89
CA LEU A 160 16.62 -15.01 -22.13
C LEU A 160 18.08 -15.20 -22.56
N GLY A 161 18.84 -14.13 -22.73
CA GLY A 161 20.14 -14.16 -23.41
C GLY A 161 21.22 -14.98 -22.71
N HIS A 162 21.08 -15.12 -21.40
CA HIS A 162 21.95 -15.92 -20.55
C HIS A 162 21.67 -17.43 -20.63
N LEU A 163 20.57 -17.85 -21.27
CA LEU A 163 20.22 -19.25 -21.48
C LEU A 163 20.78 -19.76 -22.80
N GLU A 164 21.07 -21.06 -22.87
CA GLU A 164 21.41 -21.71 -24.12
C GLU A 164 20.29 -21.62 -25.16
N PRO A 165 20.59 -21.59 -26.48
CA PRO A 165 19.59 -21.29 -27.50
C PRO A 165 18.38 -22.23 -27.49
N ASP A 166 18.62 -23.53 -27.27
CA ASP A 166 17.54 -24.53 -27.18
C ASP A 166 16.65 -24.31 -25.95
N GLU A 167 17.23 -23.88 -24.82
CA GLU A 167 16.49 -23.58 -23.60
C GLU A 167 15.67 -22.29 -23.76
N ALA A 168 16.29 -21.24 -24.29
CA ALA A 168 15.62 -19.97 -24.61
C ALA A 168 14.44 -20.18 -25.57
N ALA A 169 14.63 -20.98 -26.63
CA ALA A 169 13.59 -21.36 -27.56
C ALA A 169 12.42 -22.06 -26.87
N ALA A 170 12.72 -22.98 -25.95
CA ALA A 170 11.69 -23.72 -25.24
C ALA A 170 10.90 -22.84 -24.26
N TRP A 171 11.52 -21.83 -23.64
CA TRP A 171 10.81 -20.78 -22.89
C TRP A 171 9.86 -19.96 -23.78
N VAL A 172 10.31 -19.59 -24.98
CA VAL A 172 9.47 -18.88 -25.97
C VAL A 172 8.26 -19.73 -26.38
N VAL A 173 8.48 -21.02 -26.64
CA VAL A 173 7.39 -21.96 -26.97
C VAL A 173 6.39 -22.06 -25.81
N ALA A 174 6.86 -22.21 -24.57
CA ALA A 174 5.98 -22.26 -23.41
C ALA A 174 5.19 -20.95 -23.21
N ALA A 175 5.83 -19.79 -23.35
CA ALA A 175 5.14 -18.49 -23.26
C ALA A 175 4.07 -18.35 -24.36
N ARG A 176 4.32 -18.83 -25.57
CA ARG A 176 3.32 -18.82 -26.66
C ARG A 176 2.18 -19.81 -26.41
N ALA A 177 2.47 -20.97 -25.83
CA ALA A 177 1.48 -22.00 -25.57
C ALA A 177 0.61 -21.72 -24.35
N ASN A 178 1.15 -21.00 -23.34
CA ASN A 178 0.49 -20.77 -22.05
C ASN A 178 0.25 -19.28 -21.81
N LYS A 179 -0.99 -18.83 -22.03
CA LYS A 179 -1.40 -17.43 -21.77
C LYS A 179 -1.30 -17.04 -20.30
N ASP A 180 -1.49 -17.98 -19.38
CA ASP A 180 -1.36 -17.72 -17.95
C ASP A 180 0.10 -17.52 -17.54
N LEU A 181 1.05 -18.17 -18.21
CA LEU A 181 2.48 -17.91 -18.00
C LEU A 181 2.84 -16.48 -18.41
N VAL A 182 2.31 -16.02 -19.54
CA VAL A 182 2.49 -14.62 -19.98
C VAL A 182 1.87 -13.65 -18.96
N ARG A 183 0.70 -13.99 -18.42
CA ARG A 183 0.04 -13.18 -17.37
C ARG A 183 0.85 -13.16 -16.08
N LEU A 184 1.36 -14.31 -15.64
CA LEU A 184 2.26 -14.41 -14.48
C LEU A 184 3.50 -13.53 -14.68
N ALA A 185 4.11 -13.57 -15.86
CA ALA A 185 5.25 -12.71 -16.23
C ALA A 185 4.90 -11.22 -16.43
N GLY A 186 3.70 -10.76 -16.04
CA GLY A 186 3.29 -9.36 -16.17
C GLY A 186 3.03 -8.90 -17.62
N GLY A 187 2.89 -9.85 -18.55
CA GLY A 187 2.62 -9.57 -19.96
C GLY A 187 3.85 -9.13 -20.77
N ASN A 188 5.05 -9.26 -20.21
CA ASN A 188 6.29 -8.82 -20.85
C ASN A 188 7.43 -9.84 -20.70
N TRP A 189 8.51 -9.63 -21.45
CA TRP A 189 9.68 -10.52 -21.42
C TRP A 189 10.53 -10.33 -20.17
N GLU A 190 10.55 -9.14 -19.59
CA GLU A 190 11.32 -8.86 -18.38
C GLU A 190 10.88 -9.74 -17.20
N GLY A 191 9.56 -9.87 -16.99
CA GLY A 191 9.01 -10.76 -15.96
C GLY A 191 9.31 -12.23 -16.23
N LEU A 192 9.36 -12.65 -17.50
CA LEU A 192 9.82 -13.99 -17.85
C LEU A 192 11.30 -14.17 -17.49
N GLY A 193 12.14 -13.19 -17.82
CA GLY A 193 13.55 -13.17 -17.44
C GLY A 193 13.76 -13.18 -15.92
N GLN A 194 12.87 -12.55 -15.14
CA GLN A 194 12.91 -12.61 -13.69
C GLN A 194 12.63 -14.02 -13.16
N LEU A 195 11.67 -14.76 -13.73
CA LEU A 195 11.44 -16.17 -13.39
C LEU A 195 12.70 -17.02 -13.64
N VAL A 196 13.29 -16.87 -14.83
CA VAL A 196 14.49 -17.61 -15.24
C VAL A 196 15.67 -17.29 -14.32
N ARG A 197 15.97 -16.00 -14.10
CA ARG A 197 17.07 -15.57 -13.21
C ARG A 197 16.85 -15.97 -11.75
N SER A 198 15.60 -16.17 -11.36
CA SER A 198 15.24 -16.72 -10.05
C SER A 198 15.40 -18.26 -9.99
N GLY A 199 15.94 -18.90 -11.03
CA GLY A 199 16.15 -20.34 -11.07
C GLY A 199 14.86 -21.15 -11.12
N ILE A 200 13.73 -20.53 -11.50
CA ILE A 200 12.45 -21.21 -11.59
C ILE A 200 12.40 -21.94 -12.93
N SER A 201 12.18 -23.27 -12.88
CA SER A 201 12.07 -24.08 -14.08
C SER A 201 10.83 -23.69 -14.90
N ARG A 202 10.87 -23.96 -16.20
CA ARG A 202 9.73 -23.71 -17.09
C ARG A 202 8.50 -24.52 -16.66
N GLU A 203 8.72 -25.74 -16.20
CA GLU A 203 7.70 -26.63 -15.67
C GLU A 203 7.06 -26.05 -14.40
N ASP A 204 7.85 -25.52 -13.47
CA ASP A 204 7.35 -24.84 -12.27
C ASP A 204 6.62 -23.55 -12.60
N ALA A 205 7.19 -22.71 -13.47
CA ALA A 205 6.56 -21.47 -13.92
C ALA A 205 5.18 -21.74 -14.56
N ALA A 206 5.06 -22.79 -15.37
CA ALA A 206 3.79 -23.21 -15.97
C ALA A 206 2.78 -23.70 -14.91
N ARG A 207 3.24 -24.39 -13.86
CA ARG A 207 2.39 -24.79 -12.73
C ARG A 207 1.92 -23.59 -11.92
N TYR A 208 2.82 -22.66 -11.57
CA TYR A 208 2.47 -21.43 -10.85
C TYR A 208 1.50 -20.55 -11.64
N ALA A 209 1.67 -20.44 -12.94
CA ALA A 209 0.78 -19.68 -13.81
C ALA A 209 -0.70 -20.08 -13.65
N GLY A 210 -0.98 -21.37 -13.50
CA GLY A 210 -2.34 -21.90 -13.30
C GLY A 210 -2.94 -21.63 -11.92
N THR A 211 -2.16 -21.19 -10.94
CA THR A 211 -2.63 -20.91 -9.57
C THR A 211 -3.24 -19.51 -9.43
N GLY A 212 -2.84 -18.61 -10.33
CA GLY A 212 -3.23 -17.21 -10.32
C GLY A 212 -2.43 -16.34 -9.37
N ILE A 213 -1.38 -16.81 -8.69
CA ILE A 213 -0.56 -15.93 -7.85
C ILE A 213 0.28 -14.94 -8.68
N ASP A 214 0.74 -13.85 -8.06
CA ASP A 214 1.58 -12.85 -8.71
C ASP A 214 3.07 -13.24 -8.77
N LEU A 215 3.79 -12.61 -9.71
CA LEU A 215 5.20 -12.88 -10.01
C LEU A 215 6.11 -12.67 -8.79
N GLU A 216 5.88 -11.58 -8.07
CA GLU A 216 6.70 -11.21 -6.90
C GLU A 216 6.57 -12.27 -5.81
N THR A 217 5.36 -12.78 -5.57
CA THR A 217 5.11 -13.85 -4.61
C THR A 217 5.83 -15.14 -5.00
N VAL A 218 5.83 -15.48 -6.28
CA VAL A 218 6.56 -16.64 -6.81
C VAL A 218 8.05 -16.48 -6.58
N ILE A 219 8.64 -15.35 -6.99
CA ILE A 219 10.09 -15.13 -6.93
C ILE A 219 10.60 -15.09 -5.50
N SER A 220 9.94 -14.31 -4.64
CA SER A 220 10.40 -14.02 -3.29
C SER A 220 10.15 -15.15 -2.29
N HIS A 221 9.27 -16.11 -2.62
CA HIS A 221 8.88 -17.18 -1.70
C HIS A 221 8.82 -18.58 -2.34
N ARG A 222 9.49 -18.83 -3.48
CA ARG A 222 9.52 -20.15 -4.14
C ARG A 222 9.95 -21.29 -3.22
N ASP A 223 10.81 -21.01 -2.24
CA ASP A 223 11.34 -21.99 -1.29
C ASP A 223 10.32 -22.38 -0.21
N ARG A 224 9.23 -21.60 -0.09
CA ARG A 224 8.22 -21.71 0.98
C ARG A 224 6.81 -22.00 0.47
N ILE A 225 6.53 -21.69 -0.80
CA ILE A 225 5.22 -21.83 -1.42
C ILE A 225 5.36 -22.69 -2.67
N THR A 226 4.95 -23.93 -2.61
CA THR A 226 4.95 -24.81 -3.79
C THR A 226 3.79 -24.46 -4.74
N PRO A 227 3.89 -24.79 -6.06
CA PRO A 227 2.79 -24.60 -6.98
C PRO A 227 1.51 -25.34 -6.56
N GLU A 228 1.65 -26.54 -5.99
CA GLU A 228 0.54 -27.36 -5.50
C GLU A 228 -0.17 -26.72 -4.31
N GLU A 229 0.58 -26.15 -3.36
CA GLU A 229 0.02 -25.42 -2.22
C GLU A 229 -0.72 -24.15 -2.68
N ALA A 230 -0.12 -23.38 -3.59
CA ALA A 230 -0.75 -22.19 -4.16
C ALA A 230 -2.04 -22.55 -4.92
N ALA A 231 -2.02 -23.62 -5.72
CA ALA A 231 -3.20 -24.13 -6.43
C ALA A 231 -4.31 -24.55 -5.45
N ALA A 232 -3.96 -25.34 -4.43
CA ALA A 232 -4.90 -25.81 -3.43
C ALA A 232 -5.52 -24.65 -2.64
N PHE A 233 -4.71 -23.67 -2.24
CA PHE A 233 -5.19 -22.47 -1.54
C PHE A 233 -6.12 -21.64 -2.42
N SER A 234 -5.73 -21.38 -3.68
CA SER A 234 -6.52 -20.64 -4.65
C SER A 234 -7.89 -21.30 -4.88
N ALA A 235 -7.91 -22.61 -5.14
CA ALA A 235 -9.13 -23.37 -5.35
C ALA A 235 -10.05 -23.40 -4.11
N ALA A 236 -9.48 -23.60 -2.91
CA ALA A 236 -10.27 -23.69 -1.69
C ALA A 236 -10.82 -22.33 -1.23
N SER A 237 -10.03 -21.26 -1.38
CA SER A 237 -10.43 -19.91 -0.96
C SER A 237 -11.45 -19.29 -1.93
N GLY A 238 -11.35 -19.60 -3.23
CA GLY A 238 -12.19 -19.03 -4.28
C GLY A 238 -11.95 -17.54 -4.52
N HIS A 239 -10.80 -17.03 -4.06
CA HIS A 239 -10.43 -15.62 -4.16
C HIS A 239 -9.73 -15.31 -5.48
N LYS A 240 -9.62 -14.01 -5.80
CA LYS A 240 -8.84 -13.54 -6.93
C LYS A 240 -7.33 -13.69 -6.68
N PRO A 241 -6.53 -13.86 -7.75
CA PRO A 241 -5.07 -13.78 -7.78
C PRO A 241 -4.37 -12.91 -6.72
N ASP A 242 -4.72 -11.63 -6.68
CA ASP A 242 -4.11 -10.61 -5.83
C ASP A 242 -4.38 -10.86 -4.33
N VAL A 243 -5.56 -11.38 -4.02
CA VAL A 243 -5.95 -11.73 -2.65
C VAL A 243 -5.21 -13.00 -2.23
N VAL A 244 -5.21 -14.03 -3.08
CA VAL A 244 -4.50 -15.30 -2.81
C VAL A 244 -3.02 -15.03 -2.52
N SER A 245 -2.38 -14.22 -3.37
CA SER A 245 -0.96 -13.85 -3.22
C SER A 245 -0.68 -13.15 -1.89
N ARG A 246 -1.56 -12.23 -1.46
CA ARG A 246 -1.43 -11.58 -0.15
C ARG A 246 -1.46 -12.57 1.02
N TYR A 247 -2.38 -13.54 1.00
CA TYR A 247 -2.46 -14.55 2.07
C TYR A 247 -1.27 -15.50 2.06
N LEU A 248 -0.85 -15.96 0.88
CA LEU A 248 0.31 -16.85 0.76
C LEU A 248 1.59 -16.15 1.20
N ARG A 249 1.81 -14.90 0.79
CA ARG A 249 2.94 -14.08 1.26
C ARG A 249 2.93 -13.91 2.77
N HIS A 250 1.78 -13.55 3.35
CA HIS A 250 1.62 -13.47 4.80
C HIS A 250 2.05 -14.77 5.48
N ASN A 251 1.49 -15.91 5.06
CA ASN A 251 1.81 -17.22 5.62
C ASN A 251 3.28 -17.64 5.41
N ALA A 252 3.92 -17.15 4.35
CA ALA A 252 5.34 -17.38 4.10
C ALA A 252 6.23 -16.53 5.01
N ASP A 253 5.77 -15.35 5.43
CA ASP A 253 6.50 -14.38 6.26
C ASP A 253 6.25 -14.53 7.76
N THR A 254 5.21 -15.27 8.16
CA THR A 254 4.83 -15.46 9.57
C THR A 254 5.20 -16.85 10.10
N PRO A 255 5.29 -17.02 11.43
CA PRO A 255 5.35 -18.34 12.06
C PRO A 255 4.15 -19.22 11.66
N ARG A 256 4.34 -20.54 11.66
CA ARG A 256 3.35 -21.50 11.16
C ARG A 256 2.03 -21.46 11.93
N GLU A 257 2.08 -21.15 13.22
CA GLU A 257 0.94 -20.98 14.11
C GLU A 257 0.04 -19.78 13.74
N ASP A 258 0.59 -18.79 13.03
CA ASP A 258 -0.12 -17.59 12.57
C ASP A 258 -0.65 -17.73 11.14
N ASN A 259 -0.43 -18.88 10.49
CA ASN A 259 -0.85 -19.11 9.12
C ASN A 259 -2.38 -19.18 9.01
N LEU A 260 -2.91 -18.43 8.05
CA LEU A 260 -4.33 -18.39 7.74
C LEU A 260 -4.64 -19.36 6.59
N ASP A 261 -5.49 -20.34 6.84
CA ASP A 261 -5.90 -21.29 5.80
C ASP A 261 -6.90 -20.68 4.80
N ALA A 262 -7.14 -21.41 3.71
CA ALA A 262 -8.03 -20.96 2.64
C ALA A 262 -9.49 -20.81 3.10
N ALA A 263 -9.94 -21.63 4.06
CA ALA A 263 -11.27 -21.56 4.64
C ALA A 263 -11.47 -20.26 5.45
N THR A 264 -10.45 -19.88 6.22
CA THR A 264 -10.37 -18.64 6.97
C THR A 264 -10.34 -17.46 6.01
N ALA A 265 -9.45 -17.46 5.01
CA ALA A 265 -9.43 -16.40 3.99
C ALA A 265 -10.81 -16.20 3.34
N LYS A 266 -11.49 -17.30 2.98
CA LYS A 266 -12.86 -17.26 2.43
C LYS A 266 -13.88 -16.71 3.43
N ALA A 267 -13.76 -17.05 4.71
CA ALA A 267 -14.67 -16.60 5.77
C ALA A 267 -14.57 -15.10 6.05
N TYR A 268 -13.42 -14.45 5.84
CA TYR A 268 -13.23 -13.01 6.08
C TYR A 268 -13.34 -12.16 4.81
N GLY A 269 -13.25 -12.77 3.62
CA GLY A 269 -13.43 -12.08 2.35
C GLY A 269 -12.18 -11.33 1.88
N THR A 270 -12.35 -10.35 0.99
CA THR A 270 -11.23 -9.72 0.26
C THR A 270 -10.82 -8.34 0.78
N ARG A 271 -11.61 -7.75 1.67
CA ARG A 271 -11.44 -6.37 2.15
C ARG A 271 -10.40 -6.21 3.25
N LEU A 272 -10.20 -7.26 4.05
CA LEU A 272 -9.24 -7.25 5.14
C LEU A 272 -7.88 -7.74 4.65
N HIS A 273 -6.82 -7.12 5.16
CA HIS A 273 -5.47 -7.64 5.02
C HIS A 273 -5.30 -8.92 5.87
N PRO A 274 -4.50 -9.91 5.46
CA PRO A 274 -4.28 -11.14 6.24
C PRO A 274 -3.91 -10.89 7.71
N SER A 275 -3.04 -9.91 8.00
CA SER A 275 -2.70 -9.55 9.39
C SER A 275 -3.90 -9.07 10.22
N GLU A 276 -4.86 -8.37 9.61
CA GLU A 276 -6.09 -7.94 10.29
C GLU A 276 -7.05 -9.12 10.51
N VAL A 277 -7.07 -10.06 9.57
CA VAL A 277 -7.82 -11.32 9.73
C VAL A 277 -7.26 -12.13 10.89
N LEU A 278 -5.94 -12.26 10.99
CA LEU A 278 -5.28 -12.94 12.11
C LEU A 278 -5.65 -12.28 13.45
N GLU A 279 -5.63 -10.94 13.53
CA GLU A 279 -6.05 -10.22 14.74
C GLU A 279 -7.50 -10.54 15.14
N LEU A 280 -8.42 -10.60 14.16
CA LEU A 280 -9.83 -10.94 14.39
C LEU A 280 -10.03 -12.41 14.80
N VAL A 281 -9.30 -13.34 14.16
CA VAL A 281 -9.31 -14.77 14.50
C VAL A 281 -8.83 -14.98 15.93
N ASN A 282 -7.70 -14.37 16.30
CA ASN A 282 -7.14 -14.46 17.65
C ASN A 282 -8.07 -13.86 18.72
N ALA A 283 -8.89 -12.89 18.35
CA ALA A 283 -9.91 -12.32 19.21
C ALA A 283 -11.23 -13.11 19.22
N GLY A 284 -11.34 -14.23 18.50
CA GLY A 284 -12.54 -15.06 18.41
C GLY A 284 -13.69 -14.45 17.60
N VAL A 285 -13.43 -13.42 16.78
CA VAL A 285 -14.45 -12.74 15.99
C VAL A 285 -14.67 -13.47 14.67
N SER A 286 -15.79 -14.16 14.48
CA SER A 286 -16.03 -14.90 13.24
C SER A 286 -16.05 -14.01 11.98
N GLY A 287 -15.60 -14.54 10.84
CA GLY A 287 -15.59 -13.81 9.57
C GLY A 287 -16.98 -13.35 9.09
N LYS A 288 -18.06 -14.05 9.46
CA LYS A 288 -19.45 -13.59 9.19
C LYS A 288 -19.75 -12.28 9.92
N VAL A 289 -19.40 -12.19 11.21
CA VAL A 289 -19.61 -10.99 12.03
C VAL A 289 -18.75 -9.83 11.50
N ALA A 290 -17.45 -10.07 11.31
CA ALA A 290 -16.51 -9.06 10.82
C ALA A 290 -16.96 -8.46 9.48
N ARG A 291 -17.26 -9.31 8.48
CA ARG A 291 -17.76 -8.83 7.17
C ARG A 291 -19.07 -8.06 7.27
N SER A 292 -19.98 -8.49 8.15
CA SER A 292 -21.25 -7.81 8.33
C SER A 292 -21.05 -6.40 8.88
N ILE A 293 -20.17 -6.24 9.88
CA ILE A 293 -19.83 -4.94 10.48
C ILE A 293 -19.09 -4.04 9.47
N ILE A 294 -18.10 -4.57 8.74
CA ILE A 294 -17.38 -3.82 7.69
C ILE A 294 -18.30 -3.41 6.53
N ALA A 295 -19.31 -4.23 6.20
CA ALA A 295 -20.31 -3.85 5.21
C ALA A 295 -21.23 -2.72 5.70
N ALA A 296 -21.35 -2.55 7.02
CA ALA A 296 -22.10 -1.46 7.60
C ALA A 296 -21.32 -0.15 7.67
N ASP A 297 -20.01 -0.23 7.85
CA ASP A 297 -19.08 0.89 7.84
C ASP A 297 -17.68 0.41 7.47
N GLN A 298 -17.16 0.90 6.33
CA GLN A 298 -15.91 0.41 5.73
C GLN A 298 -14.67 0.97 6.43
N ASP A 299 -14.82 2.02 7.25
CA ASP A 299 -13.72 2.70 7.93
C ASP A 299 -13.36 2.03 9.27
N LEU A 300 -14.05 0.95 9.64
CA LEU A 300 -13.81 0.21 10.87
C LEU A 300 -12.62 -0.75 10.73
N GLY A 301 -11.55 -0.47 11.47
CA GLY A 301 -10.41 -1.39 11.61
C GLY A 301 -10.67 -2.57 12.55
N PRO A 302 -9.77 -3.58 12.56
CA PRO A 302 -9.93 -4.82 13.33
C PRO A 302 -10.13 -4.60 14.83
N LYS A 303 -9.32 -3.74 15.47
CA LYS A 303 -9.46 -3.38 16.90
C LYS A 303 -10.85 -2.90 17.27
N THR A 304 -11.45 -2.10 16.40
CA THR A 304 -12.79 -1.53 16.60
C THR A 304 -13.85 -2.62 16.51
N ILE A 305 -13.75 -3.49 15.50
CA ILE A 305 -14.64 -4.65 15.33
C ILE A 305 -14.55 -5.57 16.55
N ILE A 306 -13.35 -5.84 17.05
CA ILE A 306 -13.13 -6.67 18.26
C ILE A 306 -13.86 -6.07 19.46
N ARG A 307 -13.73 -4.76 19.69
CA ARG A 307 -14.41 -4.08 20.80
C ARG A 307 -15.93 -4.12 20.67
N LEU A 308 -16.45 -3.88 19.46
CA LEU A 308 -17.88 -4.00 19.16
C LEU A 308 -18.39 -5.42 19.44
N THR A 309 -17.67 -6.45 19.00
CA THR A 309 -18.06 -7.85 19.24
C THR A 309 -17.97 -8.23 20.71
N LYS A 310 -16.96 -7.74 21.46
CA LYS A 310 -16.89 -7.92 22.92
C LYS A 310 -18.05 -7.26 23.66
N ALA A 311 -18.52 -6.10 23.17
CA ALA A 311 -19.74 -5.45 23.66
C ALA A 311 -21.03 -6.19 23.23
N GLY A 312 -20.94 -7.29 22.48
CA GLY A 312 -22.07 -8.09 22.05
C GLY A 312 -22.74 -7.62 20.76
N VAL A 313 -22.08 -6.79 19.95
CA VAL A 313 -22.52 -6.47 18.57
C VAL A 313 -22.12 -7.60 17.63
N THR A 314 -23.11 -8.28 17.06
CA THR A 314 -22.92 -9.52 16.28
C THR A 314 -23.23 -9.36 14.79
N SER A 315 -23.75 -8.21 14.37
CA SER A 315 -24.04 -7.97 12.95
C SER A 315 -23.93 -6.50 12.57
N GLY A 316 -23.74 -6.23 11.28
CA GLY A 316 -23.77 -4.89 10.73
C GLY A 316 -25.15 -4.22 10.80
N LYS A 317 -26.24 -5.01 10.78
CA LYS A 317 -27.60 -4.47 10.97
C LYS A 317 -27.75 -3.91 12.39
N GLU A 318 -27.37 -4.72 13.38
CA GLU A 318 -27.39 -4.33 14.79
C GLU A 318 -26.49 -3.10 15.03
N PHE A 319 -25.26 -3.12 14.50
CA PHE A 319 -24.36 -1.97 14.57
C PHE A 319 -25.00 -0.70 14.00
N LYS A 320 -25.66 -0.77 12.83
CA LYS A 320 -26.36 0.39 12.25
C LYS A 320 -27.48 0.89 13.16
N GLN A 321 -28.29 -0.01 13.72
CA GLN A 321 -29.39 0.37 14.61
C GLN A 321 -28.87 1.14 15.83
N TRP A 322 -27.89 0.60 16.54
CA TRP A 322 -27.26 1.28 17.68
C TRP A 322 -26.57 2.59 17.26
N ARG A 323 -25.92 2.61 16.10
CA ARG A 323 -25.28 3.82 15.58
C ARG A 323 -26.32 4.92 15.32
N GLU A 324 -27.48 4.60 14.74
CA GLU A 324 -28.53 5.61 14.51
C GLU A 324 -29.08 6.20 15.82
N LEU A 325 -29.23 5.39 16.88
CA LEU A 325 -29.68 5.87 18.19
C LEU A 325 -28.66 6.76 18.89
N THR A 326 -27.38 6.46 18.71
CA THR A 326 -26.27 7.12 19.42
C THR A 326 -25.67 8.29 18.66
N LYS A 327 -26.11 8.52 17.41
CA LYS A 327 -25.67 9.64 16.58
C LYS A 327 -25.94 10.96 17.30
N PRO A 328 -24.94 11.85 17.41
CA PRO A 328 -25.19 13.21 17.83
C PRO A 328 -26.19 13.85 16.85
N ARG A 329 -27.38 14.22 17.30
CA ARG A 329 -28.28 15.05 16.49
C ARG A 329 -27.61 16.40 16.28
N MET A 330 -27.14 16.67 15.06
CA MET A 330 -26.68 17.99 14.63
C MET A 330 -27.78 19.00 14.95
N GLY A 331 -27.58 19.81 15.99
CA GLY A 331 -28.59 20.72 16.53
C GLY A 331 -28.50 20.89 18.05
N SER A 332 -27.93 19.93 18.78
CA SER A 332 -27.44 20.22 20.13
C SER A 332 -26.18 21.06 19.96
N ALA A 333 -26.31 22.37 20.15
CA ALA A 333 -25.19 23.28 20.15
C ALA A 333 -24.18 22.80 21.18
N VAL A 334 -23.15 22.10 20.72
CA VAL A 334 -21.86 22.09 21.41
C VAL A 334 -21.55 23.56 21.59
N GLY A 335 -21.59 24.02 22.84
CA GLY A 335 -21.40 25.41 23.20
C GLY A 335 -20.19 25.96 22.44
N SER A 336 -20.27 27.24 22.12
CA SER A 336 -19.37 28.09 21.33
C SER A 336 -17.85 28.05 21.67
N GLY A 337 -17.35 27.05 22.40
CA GLY A 337 -15.94 26.71 22.50
C GLY A 337 -15.41 26.09 21.21
N ARG A 338 -14.91 26.96 20.32
CA ARG A 338 -13.92 26.66 19.26
C ARG A 338 -14.12 25.33 18.51
N ALA A 339 -15.18 25.28 17.70
CA ALA A 339 -15.38 24.24 16.69
C ALA A 339 -14.36 24.27 15.52
N SER A 340 -13.40 25.20 15.52
CA SER A 340 -12.40 25.35 14.45
C SER A 340 -11.16 24.47 14.60
N ASP A 341 -10.88 23.93 15.79
CA ASP A 341 -9.58 23.29 16.09
C ASP A 341 -9.68 21.76 16.18
N ILE A 342 -10.88 21.20 16.02
CA ILE A 342 -11.12 19.76 16.10
C ILE A 342 -11.44 19.25 14.69
N ASN A 343 -10.45 18.60 14.07
CA ASN A 343 -10.61 17.96 12.76
C ASN A 343 -11.83 17.02 12.79
N PRO A 344 -12.93 17.36 12.09
CA PRO A 344 -14.19 16.62 12.15
C PRO A 344 -14.08 15.18 11.66
N TYR A 345 -13.02 14.83 10.92
CA TYR A 345 -12.86 13.50 10.32
C TYR A 345 -12.19 12.49 11.25
N SER A 346 -11.38 12.92 12.23
CA SER A 346 -10.64 11.99 13.10
C SER A 346 -11.41 11.57 14.37
N GLN A 347 -12.28 12.43 14.90
CA GLN A 347 -13.10 12.12 16.09
C GLN A 347 -14.49 11.56 15.79
N ARG A 348 -14.93 11.58 14.52
CA ARG A 348 -16.23 11.00 14.14
C ARG A 348 -16.26 9.51 14.42
N ASN A 349 -15.22 8.76 14.05
CA ASN A 349 -15.25 7.30 14.18
C ASN A 349 -15.11 6.79 15.62
N SER A 350 -14.27 7.41 16.46
CA SER A 350 -14.15 6.97 17.86
C SER A 350 -15.41 7.28 18.66
N SER A 351 -15.95 8.50 18.56
CA SER A 351 -17.03 8.95 19.45
C SER A 351 -18.35 8.21 19.28
N TYR A 352 -18.78 7.86 18.06
CA TYR A 352 -20.02 7.08 17.91
C TYR A 352 -19.80 5.60 18.26
N VAL A 353 -18.60 5.04 18.00
CA VAL A 353 -18.30 3.65 18.36
C VAL A 353 -18.35 3.49 19.87
N GLU A 354 -17.73 4.40 20.63
CA GLU A 354 -17.80 4.38 22.10
C GLU A 354 -19.24 4.40 22.59
N ARG A 355 -20.12 5.19 21.96
CA ARG A 355 -21.53 5.24 22.34
C ARG A 355 -22.29 3.97 21.97
N VAL A 356 -21.98 3.34 20.84
CA VAL A 356 -22.56 2.03 20.47
C VAL A 356 -22.14 0.97 21.49
N ILE A 357 -20.86 0.96 21.87
CA ILE A 357 -20.31 0.06 22.90
C ILE A 357 -21.01 0.32 24.23
N GLY A 358 -21.03 1.57 24.72
CA GLY A 358 -21.71 1.93 25.95
C GLY A 358 -23.21 1.60 25.92
N GLY A 359 -23.87 1.86 24.80
CA GLY A 359 -25.28 1.50 24.59
C GLY A 359 -25.53 0.01 24.76
N LYS A 360 -24.68 -0.84 24.19
CA LYS A 360 -24.76 -2.29 24.37
C LYS A 360 -24.40 -2.75 25.78
N GLU A 361 -23.35 -2.19 26.36
CA GLU A 361 -22.87 -2.52 27.71
C GLU A 361 -23.83 -2.05 28.82
N SER A 362 -24.71 -1.10 28.52
CA SER A 362 -25.80 -0.69 29.42
C SER A 362 -26.78 -1.83 29.72
N GLY A 363 -26.81 -2.88 28.89
CA GLY A 363 -27.75 -4.01 29.00
C GLY A 363 -29.19 -3.66 28.57
N VAL A 364 -29.39 -2.48 27.99
CA VAL A 364 -30.70 -1.98 27.57
C VAL A 364 -31.10 -2.59 26.22
N ALA A 365 -32.36 -3.03 26.10
CA ALA A 365 -32.91 -3.50 24.83
C ALA A 365 -33.01 -2.34 23.83
N LEU A 366 -32.89 -2.63 22.53
CA LEU A 366 -32.88 -1.58 21.49
C LEU A 366 -34.17 -0.73 21.54
N GLU A 367 -35.32 -1.37 21.75
CA GLU A 367 -36.63 -0.73 21.86
C GLU A 367 -36.68 0.22 23.06
N THR A 368 -36.11 -0.18 24.20
CA THR A 368 -36.02 0.68 25.40
C THR A 368 -35.09 1.87 25.17
N ALA A 369 -33.96 1.67 24.47
CA ALA A 369 -33.06 2.77 24.12
C ALA A 369 -33.75 3.80 23.18
N GLU A 370 -34.64 3.37 22.29
CA GLU A 370 -35.46 4.26 21.46
C GLU A 370 -36.33 5.20 22.30
N HIS A 371 -36.97 4.70 23.37
CA HIS A 371 -37.74 5.53 24.30
C HIS A 371 -36.87 6.58 24.99
N TYR A 372 -35.66 6.22 25.43
CA TYR A 372 -34.74 7.17 26.06
C TYR A 372 -34.27 8.26 25.09
N VAL A 373 -33.92 7.88 23.86
CA VAL A 373 -33.54 8.81 22.79
C VAL A 373 -34.70 9.75 22.43
N ALA A 374 -35.94 9.25 22.39
CA ALA A 374 -37.13 10.08 22.17
C ALA A 374 -37.30 11.15 23.26
N ALA A 375 -36.92 10.83 24.50
CA ALA A 375 -36.87 11.77 25.62
C ALA A 375 -35.61 12.65 25.65
N LYS A 376 -34.78 12.61 24.60
CA LYS A 376 -33.51 13.35 24.46
C LYS A 376 -32.42 12.93 25.46
N LEU A 377 -32.48 11.72 26.00
CA LEU A 377 -31.39 11.13 26.78
C LEU A 377 -30.51 10.31 25.84
N TYR A 378 -29.27 10.74 25.65
CA TYR A 378 -28.34 10.13 24.69
C TYR A 378 -27.15 9.43 25.35
N ASP A 379 -27.01 9.54 26.68
CA ASP A 379 -25.93 8.92 27.43
C ASP A 379 -26.31 7.47 27.82
N PRO A 380 -25.54 6.45 27.40
CA PRO A 380 -25.79 5.07 27.81
C PRO A 380 -25.75 4.83 29.33
N GLU A 381 -25.01 5.61 30.11
CA GLU A 381 -25.03 5.49 31.57
C GLU A 381 -26.40 5.91 32.14
N HIS A 382 -27.06 6.89 31.53
CA HIS A 382 -28.44 7.24 31.88
C HIS A 382 -29.39 6.10 31.57
N TRP A 383 -29.24 5.50 30.40
CA TRP A 383 -30.07 4.36 29.98
C TRP A 383 -29.96 3.21 30.96
N LYS A 384 -28.72 2.89 31.38
CA LYS A 384 -28.44 1.85 32.38
C LYS A 384 -29.10 2.15 33.73
N ALA A 385 -28.99 3.39 34.22
CA ALA A 385 -29.57 3.79 35.50
C ALA A 385 -31.10 3.66 35.50
N LEU A 386 -31.76 4.11 34.44
CA LEU A 386 -33.22 4.01 34.29
C LEU A 386 -33.69 2.56 34.15
N ASN A 387 -33.01 1.77 33.32
CA ASN A 387 -33.35 0.37 33.11
C ASN A 387 -33.15 -0.46 34.37
N THR A 388 -32.10 -0.18 35.16
CA THR A 388 -31.86 -0.83 36.46
C THR A 388 -32.98 -0.54 37.45
N ALA A 389 -33.57 0.66 37.40
CA ALA A 389 -34.75 1.02 38.20
C ALA A 389 -36.07 0.45 37.63
N GLY A 390 -36.03 -0.29 36.51
CA GLY A 390 -37.20 -0.83 35.84
C GLY A 390 -38.02 0.20 35.05
N ILE A 391 -37.42 1.33 34.67
CA ILE A 391 -38.06 2.35 33.82
C ILE A 391 -37.71 2.04 32.36
N THR A 392 -38.47 1.17 31.71
CA THR A 392 -38.24 0.79 30.30
C THR A 392 -38.95 1.69 29.29
N ASP A 393 -39.91 2.50 29.75
CA ASP A 393 -40.52 3.59 28.99
C ASP A 393 -40.49 4.85 29.87
N ILE A 394 -39.80 5.88 29.40
CA ILE A 394 -39.61 7.13 30.13
C ILE A 394 -40.66 8.18 29.74
N THR A 395 -41.57 7.90 28.81
CA THR A 395 -42.47 8.91 28.22
C THR A 395 -43.24 9.70 29.29
N ASP A 396 -43.90 9.00 30.21
CA ASP A 396 -44.68 9.62 31.30
C ASP A 396 -43.78 10.37 32.28
N TRP A 397 -42.61 9.81 32.62
CA TRP A 397 -41.63 10.44 33.52
C TRP A 397 -41.09 11.76 32.93
N ALA A 398 -40.75 11.75 31.64
CA ALA A 398 -40.28 12.91 30.91
C ALA A 398 -41.38 13.97 30.73
N GLU A 399 -42.64 13.57 30.66
CA GLU A 399 -43.78 14.49 30.66
C GLU A 399 -43.93 15.21 32.00
N VAL A 400 -43.83 14.49 33.12
CA VAL A 400 -43.92 15.07 34.47
C VAL A 400 -42.89 16.18 34.69
N THR A 401 -41.65 15.96 34.26
CA THR A 401 -40.59 16.99 34.38
C THR A 401 -40.74 18.15 33.40
N ARG A 402 -41.38 17.95 32.24
CA ARG A 402 -41.74 19.04 31.32
C ARG A 402 -42.84 19.93 31.90
N GLU A 403 -43.91 19.32 32.41
CA GLU A 403 -45.01 20.03 33.07
C GLU A 403 -44.50 20.86 34.25
N ASN A 404 -43.61 20.28 35.05
CA ASN A 404 -43.08 20.89 36.27
C ASN A 404 -41.62 21.34 36.11
N HIS A 405 -41.26 21.82 34.92
CA HIS A 405 -39.90 22.27 34.61
C HIS A 405 -39.40 23.34 35.58
N ARG A 406 -40.32 24.16 36.08
CA ARG A 406 -40.11 25.20 37.10
C ARG A 406 -39.42 24.67 38.36
N THR A 407 -39.83 23.50 38.82
CA THR A 407 -39.35 22.87 40.05
C THR A 407 -37.95 22.24 39.89
N ASN A 408 -37.53 22.00 38.63
CA ASN A 408 -36.29 21.33 38.27
C ASN A 408 -35.34 22.24 37.48
N ASP A 409 -35.45 23.57 37.66
CA ASP A 409 -34.59 24.54 36.98
C ASP A 409 -33.16 24.48 37.55
N ALA A 410 -32.16 24.47 36.66
CA ALA A 410 -30.76 24.16 37.01
C ALA A 410 -30.06 25.31 37.76
N ASP A 411 -30.55 26.55 37.57
CA ASP A 411 -30.04 27.74 38.26
C ASP A 411 -30.22 27.67 39.79
N LEU A 412 -31.16 26.86 40.28
CA LEU A 412 -31.41 26.64 41.71
C LEU A 412 -30.35 25.75 42.39
N TYR A 413 -29.60 24.92 41.63
CA TYR A 413 -28.80 23.83 42.21
C TYR A 413 -27.33 23.81 41.79
N GLY A 414 -26.84 24.79 41.03
CA GLY A 414 -25.41 25.04 40.88
C GLY A 414 -24.56 23.88 40.35
N HIS A 415 -25.15 22.92 39.64
CA HIS A 415 -24.43 21.75 39.12
C HIS A 415 -23.90 22.00 37.70
N PRO A 416 -22.56 22.02 37.50
CA PRO A 416 -21.96 22.20 36.18
C PRO A 416 -22.12 20.97 35.25
N GLY A 417 -22.65 19.85 35.77
CA GLY A 417 -22.76 18.55 35.10
C GLY A 417 -24.15 18.19 34.59
N GLY A 418 -24.91 19.16 34.08
CA GLY A 418 -26.11 18.89 33.27
C GLY A 418 -27.38 18.53 34.06
N ARG A 419 -28.47 19.19 33.71
CA ARG A 419 -29.83 18.93 34.21
C ARG A 419 -30.29 17.47 34.03
N GLU A 420 -29.71 16.77 33.06
CA GLU A 420 -30.08 15.41 32.67
C GLU A 420 -29.69 14.37 33.74
N ASP A 421 -28.48 14.46 34.32
CA ASP A 421 -28.01 13.53 35.38
C ASP A 421 -28.93 13.56 36.61
N LEU A 422 -29.26 14.77 37.08
CA LEU A 422 -30.16 14.98 38.22
C LEU A 422 -31.55 14.40 37.97
N VAL A 423 -32.07 14.60 36.76
CA VAL A 423 -33.38 14.08 36.37
C VAL A 423 -33.37 12.56 36.30
N VAL A 424 -32.36 11.97 35.67
CA VAL A 424 -32.25 10.52 35.49
C VAL A 424 -32.07 9.80 36.83
N HIS A 425 -31.11 10.24 37.65
CA HIS A 425 -30.89 9.62 38.96
C HIS A 425 -32.06 9.87 39.92
N GLY A 426 -32.72 11.02 39.83
CA GLY A 426 -33.92 11.30 40.61
C GLY A 426 -35.11 10.42 40.19
N PHE A 427 -35.31 10.17 38.89
CA PHE A 427 -36.30 9.19 38.42
C PHE A 427 -36.01 7.78 38.95
N ALA A 428 -34.76 7.33 38.82
CA ALA A 428 -34.35 6.02 39.30
C ALA A 428 -34.58 5.88 40.81
N ALA A 429 -34.18 6.87 41.62
CA ALA A 429 -34.39 6.88 43.06
C ALA A 429 -35.89 6.86 43.43
N PHE A 430 -36.70 7.67 42.74
CA PHE A 430 -38.14 7.74 42.95
C PHE A 430 -38.84 6.40 42.65
N LYS A 431 -38.49 5.79 41.52
CA LYS A 431 -39.03 4.48 41.13
C LYS A 431 -38.60 3.37 42.10
N ASN A 432 -37.34 3.35 42.53
CA ASN A 432 -36.83 2.38 43.49
C ASN A 432 -37.50 2.49 44.87
N ALA A 433 -37.97 3.69 45.24
CA ALA A 433 -38.77 3.93 46.43
C ALA A 433 -40.25 3.53 46.28
N GLY A 434 -40.65 2.94 45.14
CA GLY A 434 -42.01 2.48 44.86
C GLY A 434 -42.91 3.52 44.19
N GLY A 435 -42.37 4.69 43.85
CA GLY A 435 -43.15 5.79 43.28
C GLY A 435 -43.62 5.56 41.84
N THR A 436 -44.69 6.27 41.47
CA THR A 436 -45.30 6.27 40.12
C THR A 436 -45.20 7.65 39.45
N PRO A 437 -45.31 7.75 38.11
CA PRO A 437 -45.33 9.05 37.43
C PRO A 437 -46.39 10.02 37.97
N ASP A 438 -47.60 9.54 38.28
CA ASP A 438 -48.67 10.38 38.82
C ASP A 438 -48.39 10.90 40.23
N GLU A 439 -47.76 10.07 41.07
CA GLU A 439 -47.29 10.51 42.39
C GLU A 439 -46.16 11.52 42.28
N LEU A 440 -45.20 11.27 41.37
CA LEU A 440 -44.14 12.23 41.10
C LEU A 440 -44.71 13.57 40.60
N ARG A 441 -45.73 13.53 39.74
CA ARG A 441 -46.42 14.73 39.24
C ARG A 441 -47.00 15.55 40.40
N ARG A 442 -47.70 14.90 41.34
CA ARG A 442 -48.22 15.56 42.55
C ARG A 442 -47.12 16.17 43.41
N ILE A 443 -46.04 15.44 43.65
CA ILE A 443 -44.88 15.90 44.44
C ILE A 443 -44.18 17.09 43.77
N GLN A 444 -44.01 17.08 42.44
CA GLN A 444 -43.37 18.20 41.75
C GLN A 444 -44.25 19.45 41.66
N ARG A 445 -45.58 19.30 41.60
CA ARG A 445 -46.54 20.42 41.65
C ARG A 445 -46.49 21.19 42.96
N VAL A 446 -46.10 20.55 44.06
CA VAL A 446 -45.87 21.24 45.34
C VAL A 446 -44.43 21.76 45.48
N GLY A 447 -43.64 21.78 44.42
CA GLY A 447 -42.33 22.45 44.39
C GLY A 447 -41.16 21.59 44.88
N VAL A 448 -41.35 20.29 45.09
CA VAL A 448 -40.25 19.39 45.47
C VAL A 448 -39.44 18.97 44.23
N PRO A 449 -38.13 19.21 44.19
CA PRO A 449 -37.27 18.85 43.07
C PRO A 449 -37.12 17.34 42.91
N ILE A 450 -36.92 16.88 41.67
CA ILE A 450 -36.82 15.44 41.34
C ILE A 450 -35.77 14.70 42.17
N GLY A 451 -34.64 15.34 42.48
CA GLY A 451 -33.53 14.73 43.21
C GLY A 451 -33.89 14.25 44.63
N ILE A 452 -34.92 14.82 45.26
CA ILE A 452 -35.35 14.44 46.62
C ILE A 452 -36.80 13.97 46.69
N ALA A 453 -37.53 13.97 45.56
CA ALA A 453 -38.96 13.66 45.51
C ALA A 453 -39.30 12.30 46.17
N HIS A 454 -38.38 11.34 46.13
CA HIS A 454 -38.57 10.00 46.70
C HIS A 454 -38.80 10.03 48.22
N THR A 455 -38.33 11.07 48.92
CA THR A 455 -38.53 11.25 50.37
C THR A 455 -39.93 11.74 50.75
N PHE A 456 -40.73 12.13 49.76
CA PHE A 456 -42.09 12.65 49.92
C PHE A 456 -43.18 11.66 49.51
N ILE A 457 -42.79 10.43 49.12
CA ILE A 457 -43.73 9.34 48.83
C ILE A 457 -44.53 9.02 50.10
N GLY A 458 -45.86 8.93 49.96
CA GLY A 458 -46.76 8.63 51.08
C GLY A 458 -46.90 9.72 52.15
N VAL A 459 -46.48 10.96 51.89
CA VAL A 459 -46.69 12.09 52.82
C VAL A 459 -48.14 12.58 52.72
N ASP A 460 -48.89 12.47 53.82
CA ASP A 460 -50.32 12.81 53.88
C ASP A 460 -50.60 14.29 53.57
N ASN A 461 -49.83 15.22 54.15
CA ASN A 461 -49.98 16.66 53.92
C ASN A 461 -48.79 17.19 53.11
N LEU A 462 -48.78 16.79 51.85
CA LEU A 462 -47.73 17.13 50.90
C LEU A 462 -47.59 18.65 50.67
N TRP A 463 -48.69 19.40 50.75
CA TRP A 463 -48.67 20.85 50.61
C TRP A 463 -47.86 21.50 51.74
N ASP A 464 -48.16 21.22 52.99
CA ASP A 464 -47.44 21.85 54.11
C ASP A 464 -46.00 21.34 54.20
N ALA A 465 -45.77 20.04 53.98
CA ALA A 465 -44.44 19.45 54.02
C ALA A 465 -43.46 20.07 53.00
N ALA A 466 -43.97 20.51 51.84
CA ALA A 466 -43.16 21.07 50.77
C ALA A 466 -43.05 22.61 50.78
N GLU A 467 -43.57 23.31 51.80
CA GLU A 467 -43.60 24.78 51.86
C GLU A 467 -42.21 25.42 51.66
N LYS A 468 -41.20 24.86 52.32
CA LYS A 468 -39.81 25.32 52.19
C LYS A 468 -39.31 25.25 50.74
N HIS A 469 -39.68 24.21 50.00
CA HIS A 469 -39.24 24.03 48.62
C HIS A 469 -39.96 24.98 47.66
N ARG A 470 -41.29 25.16 47.79
CA ARG A 470 -42.01 26.19 47.02
C ARG A 470 -41.44 27.59 47.25
N THR A 471 -41.16 27.92 48.50
CA THR A 471 -40.59 29.22 48.88
C THR A 471 -39.22 29.42 48.23
N ALA A 472 -38.37 28.40 48.22
CA ALA A 472 -37.06 28.45 47.56
C ALA A 472 -37.17 28.66 46.05
N VAL A 473 -38.10 27.97 45.37
CA VAL A 473 -38.32 28.15 43.93
C VAL A 473 -38.80 29.58 43.62
N LEU A 474 -39.76 30.09 44.39
CA LEU A 474 -40.24 31.48 44.24
C LEU A 474 -39.14 32.52 44.47
N ALA A 475 -38.27 32.29 45.47
CA ALA A 475 -37.14 33.17 45.76
C ALA A 475 -36.14 33.21 44.58
N ALA A 476 -35.78 32.05 44.03
CA ALA A 476 -34.85 31.99 42.90
C ALA A 476 -35.42 32.61 41.61
N GLU A 477 -36.72 32.45 41.36
CA GLU A 477 -37.36 33.14 40.24
C GLU A 477 -37.39 34.66 40.44
N SER A 478 -37.67 35.11 41.66
CA SER A 478 -37.60 36.54 41.99
C SER A 478 -36.20 37.08 41.74
N ASP A 479 -35.16 36.38 42.19
CA ASP A 479 -33.77 36.73 41.94
C ASP A 479 -33.45 36.79 40.45
N ARG A 480 -33.92 35.82 39.66
CA ARG A 480 -33.73 35.78 38.20
C ARG A 480 -34.41 36.97 37.53
N VAL A 481 -35.64 37.28 37.94
CA VAL A 481 -36.40 38.45 37.46
C VAL A 481 -35.69 39.75 37.82
N THR A 482 -35.16 39.88 39.04
CA THR A 482 -34.35 41.05 39.43
C THR A 482 -33.09 41.17 38.58
N ARG A 483 -32.44 40.06 38.25
CA ARG A 483 -31.16 40.04 37.53
C ARG A 483 -31.32 40.26 36.02
N TRP A 484 -32.40 39.79 35.41
CA TRP A 484 -32.58 39.76 33.95
C TRP A 484 -33.86 40.45 33.44
N GLY A 485 -34.69 41.00 34.33
CA GLY A 485 -36.00 41.58 34.01
C GLY A 485 -37.11 40.53 33.91
N GLY A 486 -38.37 40.95 34.14
CA GLY A 486 -39.56 40.09 34.04
C GLY A 486 -40.56 40.30 35.19
N THR A 487 -41.53 39.40 35.31
CA THR A 487 -42.47 39.33 36.43
C THR A 487 -42.44 37.91 37.00
N PRO A 488 -42.31 37.71 38.32
CA PRO A 488 -42.39 36.38 38.91
C PRO A 488 -43.75 35.77 38.60
N SER A 489 -43.77 34.50 38.18
CA SER A 489 -45.03 33.80 37.96
C SER A 489 -45.58 33.35 39.31
N PRO A 490 -46.87 33.57 39.64
CA PRO A 490 -47.44 33.02 40.87
C PRO A 490 -47.38 31.48 40.86
N TRP A 491 -47.47 30.85 42.03
CA TRP A 491 -47.62 29.40 42.09
C TRP A 491 -49.03 29.04 41.63
N HIS A 492 -49.15 28.34 40.50
CA HIS A 492 -50.45 28.10 39.83
C HIS A 492 -51.24 26.93 40.41
N TRP A 493 -50.62 26.15 41.30
CA TRP A 493 -51.26 25.01 41.97
C TRP A 493 -51.75 25.39 43.36
N THR A 494 -52.78 24.71 43.83
CA THR A 494 -53.35 24.85 45.16
C THR A 494 -53.26 23.53 45.94
N ALA A 495 -53.52 23.56 47.24
CA ALA A 495 -53.61 22.35 48.05
C ALA A 495 -54.65 21.34 47.52
N ALA A 496 -55.73 21.83 46.89
CA ALA A 496 -56.77 20.99 46.30
C ALA A 496 -56.33 20.28 45.02
N ASP A 497 -55.32 20.81 44.30
CA ASP A 497 -54.84 20.22 43.03
C ASP A 497 -53.85 19.05 43.24
N VAL A 498 -53.44 18.82 44.49
CA VAL A 498 -52.41 17.85 44.88
C VAL A 498 -52.85 16.88 45.99
N ALA A 499 -54.02 17.11 46.58
CA ALA A 499 -54.74 16.14 47.41
C ALA A 499 -55.29 15.01 46.53
#